data_AF-W2Y1J0-F1
#
_entry.id   AF-W2Y1J0-F1
#
_cell.length_a   1.000
_cell.length_b   1.000
_cell.length_c   1.000
_cell.angle_alpha   90.00
_cell.angle_beta   90.00
_cell.angle_gamma   90.00
#
_symmetry.space_group_name_H-M   'P 1'
#
loop_
_entity.id
_entity.type
_entity.pdbx_description
1 polymer ?
#
loop_
_entity_poly.entity_id
_entity_poly.type
_entity_poly.pdbx_seq_one_letter_code
_entity_poly.pdbx_strand_id
1 'polypeptide(L)'
;MLILRRAVSLSDCVAATKITIARGMSEAARPPVLPFTRETATLKVRAAEDAWNSRDPKRVALAYTIDSAWRNRPEFINGRGEIEAFLTRKWERESQYRLIKELFAFDGNRIAVRFAYEWLDAEKQQWYCAYGNENGVFDAQGYMAKRFACINDVQINEKDRRFHWPQGRRPDDLGSRHRTLGTDDPLGSNP
;
A
#
# COMPACT_ATOMS: atom_id res chain seq x y z
N MET A 1 -16.74 -31.57 41.70
CA MET A 1 -15.96 -31.57 40.43
C MET A 1 -16.90 -32.04 39.32
N LEU A 2 -17.54 -31.12 38.60
CA LEU A 2 -18.46 -31.45 37.50
C LEU A 2 -18.05 -30.61 36.29
N ILE A 3 -17.54 -31.25 35.25
CA ILE A 3 -17.15 -30.61 33.98
C ILE A 3 -18.41 -30.51 33.12
N LEU A 4 -18.97 -29.30 32.99
CA LEU A 4 -20.01 -29.01 32.01
C LEU A 4 -19.37 -28.96 30.61
N ARG A 5 -19.61 -29.99 29.79
CA ARG A 5 -19.35 -29.92 28.35
C ARG A 5 -20.47 -29.09 27.71
N ARG A 6 -20.16 -27.89 27.24
CA ARG A 6 -21.08 -27.11 26.38
C ARG A 6 -21.30 -27.87 25.07
N ALA A 7 -22.55 -28.19 24.77
CA ALA A 7 -22.96 -28.67 23.45
C ALA A 7 -22.87 -27.50 22.46
N VAL A 8 -22.12 -27.68 21.38
CA VAL A 8 -22.09 -26.74 20.24
C VAL A 8 -23.42 -26.89 19.49
N SER A 9 -24.14 -25.78 19.30
CA SER A 9 -25.45 -25.81 18.64
C SER A 9 -25.30 -26.09 17.14
N LEU A 10 -26.32 -26.71 16.52
CA LEU A 10 -26.39 -26.83 15.06
C LEU A 10 -26.27 -25.45 14.37
N SER A 11 -26.77 -24.39 15.01
CA SER A 11 -26.65 -23.00 14.54
C SER A 11 -25.19 -22.51 14.55
N ASP A 12 -24.38 -22.93 15.51
CA ASP A 12 -22.96 -22.58 15.60
C ASP A 12 -22.14 -23.31 14.53
N CYS A 13 -22.48 -24.57 14.24
CA CYS A 13 -21.90 -25.31 13.11
C CYS A 13 -22.26 -24.66 11.77
N VAL A 14 -23.51 -24.25 11.55
CA VAL A 14 -23.93 -23.59 10.31
C VAL A 14 -23.30 -22.21 10.15
N ALA A 15 -23.09 -21.47 11.24
CA ALA A 15 -22.35 -20.19 11.22
C ALA A 15 -20.87 -20.40 10.86
N ALA A 16 -20.21 -21.40 11.47
CA ALA A 16 -18.84 -21.78 11.14
C ALA A 16 -18.71 -22.27 9.69
N THR A 17 -19.69 -23.02 9.18
CA THR A 17 -19.75 -23.46 7.79
C THR A 17 -20.00 -22.30 6.82
N LYS A 18 -20.88 -21.33 7.15
CA LYS A 18 -21.07 -20.11 6.34
C LYS A 18 -19.83 -19.22 6.30
N ILE A 19 -19.12 -19.07 7.42
CA ILE A 19 -17.80 -18.38 7.48
C ILE A 19 -16.76 -19.11 6.62
N THR A 20 -16.83 -20.44 6.57
CA THR A 20 -15.91 -21.26 5.76
C THR A 20 -16.26 -21.21 4.26
N ILE A 21 -17.54 -21.15 3.90
CA ILE A 21 -17.99 -21.04 2.50
C ILE A 21 -17.78 -19.62 1.94
N ALA A 22 -17.95 -18.57 2.75
CA ALA A 22 -17.64 -17.20 2.35
C ALA A 22 -16.13 -16.95 2.16
N ARG A 23 -15.27 -17.73 2.83
CA ARG A 23 -13.82 -17.80 2.57
C ARG A 23 -13.46 -18.47 1.23
N GLY A 24 -14.43 -19.06 0.52
CA GLY A 24 -14.22 -19.87 -0.68
C GLY A 24 -14.57 -19.21 -2.01
N MET A 25 -15.10 -17.98 -2.04
CA MET A 25 -15.11 -17.19 -3.28
C MET A 25 -13.72 -16.62 -3.53
N SER A 26 -12.80 -17.49 -3.94
CA SER A 26 -11.41 -17.14 -4.25
C SER A 26 -11.41 -16.09 -5.36
N GLU A 27 -11.08 -14.84 -5.01
CA GLU A 27 -10.82 -13.81 -6.02
C GLU A 27 -9.73 -14.32 -6.98
N ALA A 28 -9.85 -13.98 -8.27
CA ALA A 28 -8.87 -14.38 -9.26
C ALA A 28 -7.47 -13.91 -8.85
N ALA A 29 -6.46 -14.76 -9.07
CA ALA A 29 -5.08 -14.44 -8.71
C ALA A 29 -4.65 -13.08 -9.30
N ARG A 30 -3.92 -12.30 -8.49
CA ARG A 30 -3.43 -10.97 -8.83
C ARG A 30 -1.92 -11.03 -9.11
N PRO A 31 -1.50 -11.37 -10.34
CA PRO A 31 -0.09 -11.45 -10.68
C PRO A 31 0.60 -10.09 -10.48
N PRO A 32 1.91 -10.07 -10.19
CA PRO A 32 2.78 -11.23 -9.98
C PRO A 32 2.45 -12.02 -8.70
N VAL A 33 2.49 -13.35 -8.81
CA VAL A 33 2.29 -14.31 -7.70
C VAL A 33 3.64 -14.87 -7.24
N LEU A 34 3.64 -15.50 -6.07
CA LEU A 34 4.83 -16.03 -5.40
C LEU A 34 5.45 -17.26 -6.11
N PRO A 35 6.75 -17.53 -5.90
CA PRO A 35 7.73 -16.69 -5.21
C PRO A 35 8.15 -15.47 -6.05
N PHE A 36 8.49 -14.36 -5.40
CA PHE A 36 8.98 -13.19 -6.14
C PHE A 36 10.43 -13.38 -6.61
N THR A 37 10.68 -13.03 -7.86
CA THR A 37 11.99 -12.64 -8.40
C THR A 37 12.18 -11.13 -8.27
N ARG A 38 13.38 -10.62 -8.55
CA ARG A 38 13.64 -9.18 -8.55
C ARG A 38 12.74 -8.45 -9.56
N GLU A 39 12.59 -9.02 -10.75
CA GLU A 39 11.79 -8.47 -11.86
C GLU A 39 10.32 -8.42 -11.46
N THR A 40 9.78 -9.53 -10.95
CA THR A 40 8.37 -9.61 -10.54
C THR A 40 8.08 -8.77 -9.28
N ALA A 41 9.00 -8.67 -8.33
CA ALA A 41 8.88 -7.74 -7.20
C ALA A 41 8.87 -6.28 -7.68
N THR A 42 9.72 -5.93 -8.64
CA THR A 42 9.76 -4.58 -9.24
C THR A 42 8.43 -4.25 -9.94
N LEU A 43 7.89 -5.20 -10.72
CA LEU A 43 6.58 -5.08 -11.34
C LEU A 43 5.47 -4.92 -10.30
N LYS A 44 5.52 -5.65 -9.18
CA LYS A 44 4.57 -5.53 -8.07
C LYS A 44 4.60 -4.13 -7.45
N VAL A 45 5.80 -3.59 -7.23
CA VAL A 45 6.00 -2.24 -6.69
C VAL A 45 5.50 -1.18 -7.67
N ARG A 46 5.79 -1.30 -8.96
CA ARG A 46 5.30 -0.38 -10.00
C ARG A 46 3.78 -0.42 -10.13
N ALA A 47 3.17 -1.60 -10.12
CA ALA A 47 1.70 -1.74 -10.15
C ALA A 47 1.04 -1.09 -8.92
N ALA A 48 1.67 -1.20 -7.74
CA ALA A 48 1.21 -0.49 -6.55
C ALA A 48 1.38 1.03 -6.69
N GLU A 49 2.51 1.51 -7.21
CA GLU A 49 2.73 2.94 -7.48
C GLU A 49 1.64 3.52 -8.40
N ASP A 50 1.35 2.82 -9.50
CA ASP A 50 0.33 3.21 -10.48
C ASP A 50 -1.07 3.28 -9.86
N ALA A 51 -1.43 2.27 -9.06
CA ALA A 51 -2.71 2.23 -8.36
C ALA A 51 -2.83 3.39 -7.37
N TRP A 52 -1.82 3.64 -6.54
CA TRP A 52 -1.84 4.71 -5.55
C TRP A 52 -1.87 6.11 -6.19
N ASN A 53 -1.20 6.30 -7.34
CA ASN A 53 -1.26 7.55 -8.10
C ASN A 53 -2.65 7.82 -8.74
N SER A 54 -3.49 6.80 -8.89
CA SER A 54 -4.89 7.03 -9.30
C SER A 54 -5.69 7.81 -8.25
N ARG A 55 -5.30 7.71 -6.97
CA ARG A 55 -6.00 8.28 -5.81
C ARG A 55 -7.47 7.82 -5.72
N ASP A 56 -7.75 6.63 -6.22
CA ASP A 56 -9.05 5.95 -6.13
C ASP A 56 -9.02 4.93 -4.97
N PRO A 57 -9.71 5.21 -3.84
CA PRO A 57 -9.75 4.34 -2.67
C PRO A 57 -10.15 2.91 -2.99
N LYS A 58 -11.19 2.72 -3.81
CA LYS A 58 -11.72 1.40 -4.16
C LYS A 58 -10.71 0.62 -4.99
N ARG A 59 -10.17 1.25 -6.03
CA ARG A 59 -9.16 0.62 -6.90
C ARG A 59 -7.92 0.18 -6.14
N VAL A 60 -7.46 0.99 -5.18
CA VAL A 60 -6.30 0.65 -4.36
C VAL A 60 -6.62 -0.44 -3.35
N ALA A 61 -7.78 -0.38 -2.69
CA ALA A 61 -8.22 -1.39 -1.71
C ALA A 61 -8.30 -2.81 -2.32
N LEU A 62 -8.59 -2.94 -3.62
CA LEU A 62 -8.61 -4.23 -4.33
C LEU A 62 -7.24 -4.93 -4.45
N ALA A 63 -6.14 -4.30 -4.05
CA ALA A 63 -4.82 -4.96 -3.98
C ALA A 63 -4.57 -5.71 -2.66
N TYR A 64 -5.48 -5.62 -1.70
CA TYR A 64 -5.34 -6.14 -0.34
C TYR A 64 -6.35 -7.26 -0.08
N THR A 65 -6.00 -8.21 0.80
CA THR A 65 -6.97 -9.25 1.21
C THR A 65 -8.16 -8.61 1.92
N ILE A 66 -9.29 -9.33 1.96
CA ILE A 66 -10.51 -8.84 2.63
C ILE A 66 -10.22 -8.52 4.11
N ASP A 67 -9.36 -9.31 4.75
CA ASP A 67 -8.91 -9.23 6.15
C ASP A 67 -7.51 -8.61 6.31
N SER A 68 -7.05 -7.83 5.34
CA SER A 68 -5.69 -7.25 5.35
C SER A 68 -5.45 -6.40 6.59
N ALA A 69 -4.30 -6.60 7.25
CA ALA A 69 -3.95 -5.86 8.46
C ALA A 69 -2.87 -4.82 8.17
N TRP A 70 -3.16 -3.55 8.44
CA TRP A 70 -2.22 -2.45 8.23
C TRP A 70 -1.81 -1.79 9.55
N ARG A 71 -0.58 -1.29 9.55
CA ARG A 71 -0.18 -0.14 10.34
C ARG A 71 0.32 0.95 9.41
N ASN A 72 -0.32 2.12 9.42
CA ASN A 72 0.09 3.29 8.66
C ASN A 72 0.39 4.44 9.63
N ARG A 73 1.68 4.76 9.80
CA ARG A 73 2.14 5.70 10.85
C ARG A 73 1.64 5.20 12.24
N PRO A 74 0.86 5.93 13.08
CA PRO A 74 0.30 5.37 14.31
C PRO A 74 -1.08 4.69 14.13
N GLU A 75 -1.68 4.71 12.94
CA GLU A 75 -3.04 4.18 12.72
C GLU A 75 -3.01 2.70 12.36
N PHE A 76 -3.92 1.92 12.94
CA PHE A 76 -4.13 0.51 12.65
C PHE A 76 -5.45 0.35 11.91
N ILE A 77 -5.43 -0.40 10.80
CA ILE A 77 -6.55 -0.51 9.86
C ILE A 77 -6.73 -2.00 9.55
N ASN A 78 -7.94 -2.52 9.71
CA ASN A 78 -8.25 -3.94 9.64
C ASN A 78 -9.32 -4.21 8.57
N GLY A 79 -8.86 -4.76 7.44
CA GLY A 79 -9.69 -5.20 6.34
C GLY A 79 -9.92 -4.14 5.26
N ARG A 80 -10.39 -4.62 4.10
CA ARG A 80 -10.52 -3.82 2.87
C ARG A 80 -11.45 -2.61 3.02
N GLY A 81 -12.52 -2.74 3.81
CA GLY A 81 -13.45 -1.64 4.06
C GLY A 81 -12.83 -0.49 4.84
N GLU A 82 -12.06 -0.79 5.91
CA GLU A 82 -11.36 0.24 6.67
C GLU A 82 -10.21 0.87 5.86
N ILE A 83 -9.56 0.07 5.00
CA ILE A 83 -8.56 0.57 4.04
C ILE A 83 -9.18 1.59 3.10
N GLU A 84 -10.33 1.30 2.50
CA GLU A 84 -11.04 2.26 1.63
C GLU A 84 -11.37 3.55 2.39
N ALA A 85 -11.91 3.44 3.61
CA ALA A 85 -12.23 4.61 4.43
C ALA A 85 -10.99 5.46 4.78
N PHE A 86 -9.87 4.81 5.13
CA PHE A 86 -8.59 5.49 5.36
C PHE A 86 -8.10 6.22 4.11
N LEU A 87 -8.14 5.57 2.95
CA LEU A 87 -7.67 6.14 1.69
C LEU A 87 -8.53 7.31 1.24
N THR A 88 -9.84 7.27 1.47
CA THR A 88 -10.75 8.40 1.24
C THR A 88 -10.31 9.61 2.05
N ARG A 89 -10.17 9.48 3.37
CA ARG A 89 -9.70 10.59 4.24
C ARG A 89 -8.30 11.07 3.85
N LYS A 90 -7.42 10.15 3.47
CA LYS A 90 -6.06 10.47 3.05
C LYS A 90 -6.06 11.45 1.88
N TRP A 91 -6.84 11.18 0.82
CA TRP A 91 -6.81 12.01 -0.39
C TRP A 91 -7.78 13.19 -0.38
N GLU A 92 -8.70 13.26 0.58
CA GLU A 92 -9.38 14.52 0.93
C GLU A 92 -8.38 15.56 1.45
N ARG A 93 -7.45 15.14 2.31
CA ARG A 93 -6.42 16.02 2.88
C ARG A 93 -5.20 16.19 1.97
N GLU A 94 -4.66 15.09 1.46
CA GLU A 94 -3.43 15.07 0.68
C GLU A 94 -3.71 15.31 -0.81
N SER A 95 -4.02 16.56 -1.15
CA SER A 95 -4.30 16.98 -2.52
C SER A 95 -3.03 17.04 -3.37
N GLN A 96 -3.19 17.10 -4.70
CA GLN A 96 -2.08 17.13 -5.67
C GLN A 96 -1.07 15.97 -5.57
N TYR A 97 -1.44 14.89 -4.87
CA TYR A 97 -0.62 13.74 -4.54
C TYR A 97 0.09 13.12 -5.76
N ARG A 98 1.41 12.96 -5.66
CA ARG A 98 2.26 12.27 -6.64
C ARG A 98 3.27 11.40 -5.92
N LEU A 99 3.33 10.12 -6.27
CA LEU A 99 4.11 9.10 -5.57
C LEU A 99 5.10 8.42 -6.50
N ILE A 100 6.29 8.16 -5.96
CA ILE A 100 7.28 7.23 -6.51
C ILE A 100 7.53 6.12 -5.48
N LYS A 101 7.51 4.86 -5.92
CA LYS A 101 7.91 3.70 -5.14
C LYS A 101 9.09 3.01 -5.81
N GLU A 102 10.01 2.50 -5.00
CA GLU A 102 11.18 1.76 -5.45
C GLU A 102 11.36 0.51 -4.60
N LEU A 103 11.68 -0.60 -5.26
CA LEU A 103 12.00 -1.85 -4.59
C LEU A 103 13.30 -1.67 -3.79
N PHE A 104 13.26 -1.94 -2.49
CA PHE A 104 14.45 -1.95 -1.64
C PHE A 104 15.02 -3.35 -1.50
N ALA A 105 14.18 -4.31 -1.09
CA ALA A 105 14.54 -5.72 -0.95
C ALA A 105 13.28 -6.60 -1.09
N PHE A 106 13.48 -7.90 -1.32
CA PHE A 106 12.41 -8.90 -1.31
C PHE A 106 12.94 -10.22 -0.78
N ASP A 107 12.06 -11.01 -0.16
CA ASP A 107 12.36 -12.35 0.33
C ASP A 107 11.07 -13.18 0.41
N GLY A 108 11.01 -14.29 -0.33
CA GLY A 108 9.84 -15.15 -0.42
C GLY A 108 8.57 -14.38 -0.80
N ASN A 109 7.67 -14.21 0.18
CA ASN A 109 6.40 -13.48 0.04
C ASN A 109 6.40 -12.06 0.60
N ARG A 110 7.58 -11.49 0.81
CA ARG A 110 7.76 -10.17 1.42
C ARG A 110 8.45 -9.23 0.45
N ILE A 111 7.99 -7.98 0.44
CA ILE A 111 8.62 -6.90 -0.32
C ILE A 111 8.83 -5.71 0.63
N ALA A 112 10.05 -5.20 0.66
CA ALA A 112 10.41 -3.92 1.27
C ALA A 112 10.52 -2.85 0.19
N VAL A 113 9.89 -1.71 0.43
CA VAL A 113 9.75 -0.61 -0.53
C VAL A 113 10.23 0.69 0.13
N ARG A 114 11.04 1.45 -0.59
CA ARG A 114 11.26 2.88 -0.32
C ARG A 114 10.28 3.69 -1.17
N PHE A 115 9.76 4.77 -0.64
CA PHE A 115 8.91 5.65 -1.42
C PHE A 115 9.00 7.10 -0.95
N ALA A 116 8.66 8.01 -1.85
CA ALA A 116 8.35 9.38 -1.49
C ALA A 116 7.13 9.86 -2.27
N TYR A 117 6.37 10.75 -1.66
CA TYR A 117 5.28 11.43 -2.34
C TYR A 117 5.24 12.92 -2.01
N GLU A 118 4.90 13.73 -3.00
CA GLU A 118 4.67 15.15 -2.84
C GLU A 118 3.16 15.42 -2.84
N TRP A 119 2.72 16.31 -1.95
CA TRP A 119 1.31 16.63 -1.77
C TRP A 119 1.12 18.02 -1.18
N LEU A 120 -0.06 18.59 -1.44
CA LEU A 120 -0.50 19.87 -0.91
C LEU A 120 -1.60 19.61 0.12
N ASP A 121 -1.40 20.07 1.36
CA ASP A 121 -2.43 20.03 2.39
C ASP A 121 -3.59 20.96 1.99
N ALA A 122 -4.76 20.36 1.77
CA ALA A 122 -5.92 21.04 1.19
C ALA A 122 -6.42 22.20 2.06
N GLU A 123 -6.29 22.10 3.38
CA GLU A 123 -6.74 23.14 4.31
C GLU A 123 -5.68 24.21 4.52
N LYS A 124 -4.43 23.78 4.74
CA LYS A 124 -3.33 24.69 5.10
C LYS A 124 -2.66 25.36 3.91
N GLN A 125 -2.93 24.87 2.70
CA GLN A 125 -2.24 25.30 1.47
C GLN A 125 -0.71 25.21 1.60
N GLN A 126 -0.24 24.16 2.27
CA GLN A 126 1.18 23.90 2.52
C GLN A 126 1.64 22.64 1.77
N TRP A 127 2.74 22.74 1.04
CA TRP A 127 3.37 21.60 0.37
C TRP A 127 4.24 20.78 1.33
N TYR A 128 4.22 19.47 1.11
CA TYR A 128 5.06 18.50 1.81
C TYR A 128 5.67 17.51 0.83
N CYS A 129 6.89 17.07 1.14
CA CYS A 129 7.47 15.84 0.63
C CYS A 129 7.50 14.81 1.76
N ALA A 130 6.75 13.74 1.60
CA ALA A 130 6.68 12.64 2.56
C ALA A 130 7.64 11.52 2.13
N TYR A 131 8.50 11.08 3.04
CA TYR A 131 9.41 9.95 2.82
C TYR A 131 8.94 8.76 3.63
N GLY A 132 8.96 7.57 3.04
CA GLY A 132 8.46 6.38 3.73
C GLY A 132 9.15 5.08 3.37
N ASN A 133 9.04 4.15 4.30
CA ASN A 133 9.35 2.74 4.13
C ASN A 133 8.08 1.91 4.34
N GLU A 134 7.82 1.01 3.40
CA GLU A 134 6.67 0.11 3.44
C GLU A 134 7.15 -1.34 3.33
N ASN A 135 6.69 -2.20 4.25
CA ASN A 135 6.92 -3.63 4.21
C ASN A 135 5.59 -4.36 4.00
N GLY A 136 5.48 -5.08 2.88
CA GLY A 136 4.30 -5.85 2.50
C GLY A 136 4.54 -7.35 2.66
N VAL A 137 3.52 -8.06 3.15
CA VAL A 137 3.45 -9.53 3.15
C VAL A 137 2.28 -9.96 2.27
N PHE A 138 2.53 -10.83 1.30
CA PHE A 138 1.54 -11.24 0.29
C PHE A 138 1.06 -12.68 0.51
N ASP A 139 -0.20 -12.93 0.18
CA ASP A 139 -0.77 -14.28 0.13
C ASP A 139 -0.39 -15.02 -1.17
N ALA A 140 -0.81 -16.28 -1.28
CA ALA A 140 -0.53 -17.12 -2.45
C ALA A 140 -1.19 -16.60 -3.74
N GLN A 141 -2.28 -15.83 -3.61
CA GLN A 141 -3.02 -15.23 -4.72
C GLN A 141 -2.43 -13.87 -5.13
N GLY A 142 -1.41 -13.37 -4.42
CA GLY A 142 -0.74 -12.11 -4.71
C GLY A 142 -1.41 -10.88 -4.12
N TYR A 143 -2.37 -11.02 -3.21
CA TYR A 143 -2.93 -9.91 -2.45
C TYR A 143 -2.08 -9.60 -1.22
N MET A 144 -1.98 -8.32 -0.84
CA MET A 144 -1.23 -7.94 0.35
C MET A 144 -2.05 -8.19 1.62
N ALA A 145 -1.63 -9.18 2.40
CA ALA A 145 -2.27 -9.58 3.66
C ALA A 145 -1.82 -8.71 4.84
N LYS A 146 -0.59 -8.19 4.83
CA LYS A 146 -0.08 -7.26 5.85
C LYS A 146 0.68 -6.10 5.23
N ARG A 147 0.46 -4.89 5.75
CA ARG A 147 1.16 -3.67 5.33
C ARG A 147 1.68 -2.90 6.54
N PHE A 148 2.98 -2.66 6.60
CA PHE A 148 3.59 -1.83 7.64
C PHE A 148 4.25 -0.63 6.98
N ALA A 149 3.73 0.58 7.21
CA ALA A 149 4.24 1.80 6.61
C ALA A 149 4.64 2.83 7.67
N CYS A 150 5.91 3.22 7.65
CA CYS A 150 6.44 4.36 8.40
C CYS A 150 6.68 5.51 7.43
N ILE A 151 6.20 6.70 7.78
CA ILE A 151 6.20 7.86 6.88
C ILE A 151 6.45 9.12 7.70
N ASN A 152 7.33 9.98 7.20
CA ASN A 152 7.71 11.25 7.81
C ASN A 152 7.55 12.37 6.78
N ASP A 153 6.87 13.45 7.16
CA ASP A 153 6.60 14.60 6.28
C ASP A 153 7.66 15.68 6.48
N VAL A 154 8.16 16.22 5.37
CA VAL A 154 9.04 17.38 5.35
C VAL A 154 8.30 18.50 4.63
N GLN A 155 8.17 19.65 5.28
CA GLN A 155 7.60 20.84 4.67
C GLN A 155 8.53 21.35 3.55
N ILE A 156 7.96 21.69 2.39
CA ILE A 156 8.71 22.23 1.24
C ILE A 156 7.99 23.46 0.68
N ASN A 157 8.70 24.31 -0.07
CA ASN A 157 8.02 25.31 -0.89
C ASN A 157 7.54 24.69 -2.21
N GLU A 158 6.56 25.31 -2.86
CA GLU A 158 6.08 24.83 -4.17
C GLU A 158 7.19 24.74 -5.21
N LYS A 159 8.12 25.71 -5.23
CA LYS A 159 9.26 25.74 -6.14
C LYS A 159 10.26 24.60 -5.92
N ASP A 160 10.25 23.98 -4.74
CA ASP A 160 11.19 22.90 -4.36
C ASP A 160 10.63 21.52 -4.74
N ARG A 161 9.43 21.46 -5.32
CA ARG A 161 8.82 20.24 -5.85
C ARG A 161 9.66 19.62 -6.96
N ARG A 162 9.68 18.29 -6.98
CA ARG A 162 10.42 17.46 -7.94
C ARG A 162 9.50 16.60 -8.80
N PHE A 163 8.28 16.36 -8.34
CA PHE A 163 7.33 15.47 -9.01
C PHE A 163 6.38 16.26 -9.90
N HIS A 164 6.69 16.25 -11.20
CA HIS A 164 6.00 17.03 -12.22
C HIS A 164 5.49 16.14 -13.36
N TRP A 165 4.28 15.63 -13.24
CA TRP A 165 3.57 14.99 -14.35
C TRP A 165 2.05 15.22 -14.18
N PRO A 166 1.23 15.00 -15.23
CA PRO A 166 -0.22 15.03 -15.10
C PRO A 166 -0.71 14.11 -13.98
N GLN A 167 -1.80 14.47 -13.30
CA GLN A 167 -2.33 13.67 -12.21
C GLN A 167 -2.68 12.23 -12.66
N GLY A 168 -2.16 11.23 -11.96
CA GLY A 168 -2.27 9.82 -12.35
C GLY A 168 -0.93 9.11 -12.49
N ARG A 169 -0.92 8.02 -13.27
CA ARG A 169 0.24 7.15 -13.47
C ARG A 169 1.49 7.95 -13.85
N ARG A 170 2.60 7.68 -13.16
CA ARG A 170 3.90 8.27 -13.50
C ARG A 170 4.36 7.75 -14.88
N PRO A 171 4.79 8.61 -15.82
CA PRO A 171 5.31 8.19 -17.12
C PRO A 171 6.42 7.12 -17.01
N ASP A 172 6.53 6.26 -18.02
CA ASP A 172 7.58 5.22 -18.06
C ASP A 172 8.95 5.82 -18.34
N ASP A 173 9.02 6.75 -19.29
CA ASP A 173 10.20 7.56 -19.55
C ASP A 173 10.14 8.83 -18.70
N LEU A 174 10.86 8.79 -17.58
CA LEU A 174 11.19 9.98 -16.83
C LEU A 174 12.36 10.64 -17.55
N GLY A 175 12.08 11.56 -18.49
CA GLY A 175 13.12 12.44 -19.00
C GLY A 175 13.91 13.07 -17.84
N SER A 176 15.17 13.47 -18.06
CA SER A 176 16.17 13.85 -17.03
C SER A 176 15.74 14.88 -15.96
N ARG A 177 14.56 15.49 -16.10
CA ARG A 177 13.92 16.42 -15.16
C ARG A 177 13.08 15.75 -14.07
N HIS A 178 12.83 14.44 -14.15
CA HIS A 178 12.05 13.69 -13.17
C HIS A 178 12.97 12.76 -12.36
N ARG A 179 13.29 13.20 -11.15
CA ARG A 179 14.28 12.57 -10.28
C ARG A 179 13.68 11.32 -9.62
N THR A 180 14.44 10.22 -9.62
CA THR A 180 14.09 9.01 -8.87
C THR A 180 14.46 9.20 -7.39
N LEU A 181 14.03 8.28 -6.53
CA LEU A 181 14.37 8.33 -5.10
C LEU A 181 15.88 8.21 -4.85
N GLY A 182 16.62 7.55 -5.75
CA GLY A 182 18.07 7.36 -5.64
C GLY A 182 18.93 8.54 -6.12
N THR A 183 18.45 9.37 -7.06
CA THR A 183 19.27 10.48 -7.61
C THR A 183 19.41 11.68 -6.67
N ASP A 184 18.55 11.79 -5.67
CA ASP A 184 18.59 12.82 -4.62
C ASP A 184 18.65 12.16 -3.23
N ASP A 185 19.38 11.06 -3.05
CA ASP A 185 19.62 10.53 -1.70
C ASP A 185 20.49 11.54 -0.94
N PRO A 186 19.96 12.27 0.07
CA PRO A 186 20.76 13.23 0.83
C PRO A 186 21.83 12.53 1.67
N LEU A 187 21.74 11.20 1.80
CA LEU A 187 22.73 10.36 2.47
C LEU A 187 23.83 9.88 1.50
N GLY A 188 23.77 10.29 0.23
CA GLY A 188 24.70 9.90 -0.83
C GLY A 188 24.32 8.57 -1.49
N SER A 189 24.84 8.34 -2.69
CA SER A 189 24.83 7.00 -3.30
C SER A 189 25.68 6.07 -2.42
N ASN A 190 25.05 5.04 -1.85
CA ASN A 190 25.76 3.97 -1.15
C ASN A 190 26.83 3.39 -2.09
N PRO A 191 28.09 3.18 -1.66
CA PRO A 191 29.15 2.61 -2.49
C PRO A 191 28.82 1.20 -2.99
#